data_AF-A0A7X2IIE4-F1
#
_entry.id   AF-A0A7X2IIE4-F1
#
_cell.length_a   1.000
_cell.length_b   1.000
_cell.length_c   1.000
_cell.angle_alpha   90.00
_cell.angle_beta   90.00
_cell.angle_gamma   90.00
#
_symmetry.space_group_name_H-M   'P 1'
#
loop_
_entity.id
_entity.type
_entity.pdbx_description
1 polymer ?
#
loop_
_entity_poly.entity_id
_entity_poly.type
_entity_poly.pdbx_seq_one_letter_code
_entity_poly.pdbx_strand_id
1 'polypeptide(L)'
;MNSTLEKLKEVLRKDNTVLFVGSGISTWSNLPTWEGMMDSLSQICKGREKIPDLINNETKAGNLLQAASYGYEELTNDEKVGFMSKTYIEGFEPHPIHNALVSLGPTCFITTNYDHLIEEAVYRKRGKSPTICLNNDVPVMGRIIRADSRNFVFKPHGDAGKIDTVVMTRSHYRELMPHGEFHAAVETLRILLMTRPVVYIGFGFRDPDFAYVRDILGNLYQGATSAHYAIMADVPPHVEKFWRKHDGIHIISYETTLNAIGSERHSSLLHLLKDLGE
;
A
#
# COMPACT_ATOMS: atom_id res chain seq x y z
N MET A 1 12.27 -23.37 5.88
CA MET A 1 10.91 -22.90 5.54
C MET A 1 9.94 -22.99 6.72
N ASN A 2 9.76 -24.14 7.38
CA ASN A 2 8.82 -24.26 8.52
C ASN A 2 9.02 -23.24 9.66
N SER A 3 10.25 -22.91 10.05
CA SER A 3 10.47 -21.99 11.19
C SER A 3 10.05 -20.54 10.95
N THR A 4 10.12 -20.05 9.70
CA THR A 4 9.77 -18.65 9.39
C THR A 4 8.27 -18.48 9.27
N LEU A 5 7.58 -19.47 8.67
CA LEU A 5 6.14 -19.47 8.54
C LEU A 5 5.44 -19.57 9.91
N GLU A 6 5.92 -20.44 10.80
CA GLU A 6 5.39 -20.52 12.17
C GLU A 6 5.57 -19.22 12.95
N LYS A 7 6.73 -18.57 12.84
CA LYS A 7 6.95 -17.25 13.43
C LYS A 7 6.05 -16.17 12.84
N LEU A 8 5.77 -16.22 11.53
CA LEU A 8 4.78 -15.34 10.93
C LEU A 8 3.38 -15.56 11.54
N LYS A 9 2.96 -16.82 11.72
CA LYS A 9 1.68 -17.13 12.40
C LYS A 9 1.65 -16.59 13.82
N GLU A 10 2.74 -16.71 14.59
CA GLU A 10 2.86 -16.10 15.93
C GLU A 10 2.74 -14.58 15.89
N VAL A 11 3.35 -13.92 14.89
CA VAL A 11 3.25 -12.47 14.69
C VAL A 11 1.82 -12.06 14.33
N LEU A 12 1.14 -12.78 13.44
CA LEU A 12 -0.24 -12.49 13.04
C LEU A 12 -1.23 -12.63 14.21
N ARG A 13 -0.95 -13.50 15.18
CA ARG A 13 -1.77 -13.64 16.40
C ARG A 13 -1.61 -12.49 17.39
N LYS A 14 -0.59 -11.63 17.25
CA LYS A 14 -0.44 -10.47 18.13
C LYS A 14 -1.44 -9.39 17.75
N ASP A 15 -2.23 -8.97 18.73
CA ASP A 15 -3.28 -7.98 18.54
C ASP A 15 -2.80 -6.62 18.00
N ASN A 16 -1.54 -6.29 18.24
CA ASN A 16 -0.94 -5.01 17.88
C ASN A 16 -0.22 -5.06 16.51
N THR A 17 -0.18 -6.21 15.84
CA THR A 17 0.39 -6.37 14.50
C THR A 17 -0.35 -5.53 13.48
N VAL A 18 0.40 -4.96 12.56
CA VAL A 18 -0.10 -4.14 11.45
C VAL A 18 0.07 -4.90 10.14
N LEU A 19 -0.99 -4.95 9.34
CA LEU A 19 -0.91 -5.38 7.95
C LEU A 19 -0.66 -4.13 7.09
N PHE A 20 0.49 -4.08 6.43
CA PHE A 20 0.78 -3.06 5.44
C PHE A 20 0.44 -3.63 4.06
N VAL A 21 -0.60 -3.07 3.45
CA VAL A 21 -1.18 -3.59 2.21
C VAL A 21 -0.85 -2.65 1.07
N GLY A 22 -0.26 -3.18 0.00
CA GLY A 22 0.01 -2.42 -1.21
C GLY A 22 -1.04 -2.64 -2.31
N SER A 23 -0.85 -1.95 -3.43
CA SER A 23 -1.78 -1.96 -4.57
C SER A 23 -1.91 -3.32 -5.25
N GLY A 24 -0.95 -4.23 -5.05
CA GLY A 24 -1.02 -5.60 -5.56
C GLY A 24 -2.15 -6.44 -4.95
N ILE A 25 -2.81 -5.99 -3.88
CA ILE A 25 -4.07 -6.59 -3.40
C ILE A 25 -5.28 -5.98 -4.13
N SER A 26 -5.31 -4.67 -4.34
CA SER A 26 -6.39 -3.99 -5.07
C SER A 26 -6.48 -4.43 -6.53
N THR A 27 -5.37 -4.83 -7.16
CA THR A 27 -5.39 -5.35 -8.56
C THR A 27 -6.23 -6.62 -8.72
N TRP A 28 -6.45 -7.40 -7.66
CA TRP A 28 -7.37 -8.55 -7.71
C TRP A 28 -8.84 -8.16 -7.87
N SER A 29 -9.16 -6.90 -7.57
CA SER A 29 -10.46 -6.29 -7.84
C SER A 29 -10.47 -5.51 -9.16
N ASN A 30 -9.50 -5.73 -10.05
CA ASN A 30 -9.32 -5.05 -11.34
C ASN A 30 -8.98 -3.55 -11.25
N LEU A 31 -8.50 -3.07 -10.09
CA LEU A 31 -7.96 -1.73 -10.01
C LEU A 31 -6.62 -1.63 -10.75
N PRO A 32 -6.29 -0.45 -11.31
CA PRO A 32 -5.09 -0.29 -12.10
C PRO A 32 -3.82 -0.35 -11.24
N THR A 33 -2.73 -0.79 -11.86
CA THR A 33 -1.38 -0.49 -11.37
C THR A 33 -1.07 0.99 -11.59
N TRP A 34 0.06 1.49 -11.07
CA TRP A 34 0.52 2.84 -11.40
C TRP A 34 0.65 3.07 -12.91
N GLU A 35 1.17 2.10 -13.66
CA GLU A 35 1.27 2.17 -15.12
C GLU A 35 -0.12 2.26 -15.77
N GLY A 36 -1.07 1.41 -15.37
CA GLY A 36 -2.45 1.49 -15.88
C GLY A 36 -3.18 2.79 -15.49
N MET A 37 -2.80 3.38 -14.35
CA MET A 37 -3.31 4.70 -13.95
C MET A 37 -2.74 5.81 -14.84
N MET A 38 -1.46 5.73 -15.23
CA MET A 38 -0.86 6.66 -16.21
C MET A 38 -1.54 6.56 -17.56
N ASP A 39 -1.93 5.37 -18.01
CA ASP A 39 -2.70 5.21 -19.25
C ASP A 39 -4.04 5.96 -19.14
N SER A 40 -4.76 5.76 -18.04
CA SER A 40 -6.05 6.42 -17.76
C SER A 40 -5.90 7.95 -17.67
N LEU A 41 -4.83 8.42 -17.03
CA LEU A 41 -4.49 9.83 -16.91
C LEU A 41 -4.14 10.45 -18.27
N SER A 42 -3.39 9.72 -19.11
CA SER A 42 -3.12 10.15 -20.48
C SER A 42 -4.38 10.25 -21.32
N GLN A 43 -5.38 9.39 -21.09
CA GLN A 43 -6.67 9.46 -21.79
C GLN A 43 -7.48 10.70 -21.40
N ILE A 44 -7.58 11.04 -20.11
CA ILE A 44 -8.34 12.23 -19.68
C ILE A 44 -7.65 13.53 -20.11
N CYS A 45 -6.31 13.52 -20.25
CA CYS A 45 -5.56 14.66 -20.78
C CYS A 45 -5.59 14.76 -22.31
N LYS A 46 -6.32 13.92 -23.05
CA LYS A 46 -6.45 14.03 -24.51
C LYS A 46 -7.00 15.41 -24.89
N GLY A 47 -6.32 16.06 -25.85
CA GLY A 47 -6.64 17.42 -26.28
C GLY A 47 -5.88 18.52 -25.53
N ARG A 48 -5.14 18.18 -24.47
CA ARG A 48 -4.16 19.07 -23.84
C ARG A 48 -2.82 18.93 -24.57
N GLU A 49 -2.29 20.04 -25.07
CA GLU A 49 -1.10 20.01 -25.92
C GLU A 49 0.10 19.41 -25.16
N LYS A 50 0.76 18.40 -25.74
CA LYS A 50 1.96 17.70 -25.23
C LYS A 50 1.79 16.89 -23.93
N ILE A 51 0.74 17.11 -23.13
CA ILE A 51 0.57 16.42 -21.84
C ILE A 51 0.50 14.89 -22.00
N PRO A 52 -0.32 14.30 -22.90
CA PRO A 52 -0.30 12.86 -23.13
C PRO A 52 1.08 12.31 -23.51
N ASP A 53 1.82 13.03 -24.35
CA ASP A 53 3.16 12.60 -24.79
C ASP A 53 4.15 12.62 -23.61
N LEU A 54 4.10 13.65 -22.76
CA LEU A 54 4.91 13.74 -21.55
C LEU A 54 4.63 12.59 -20.58
N ILE A 55 3.35 12.30 -20.31
CA ILE A 55 2.95 11.16 -19.46
C ILE A 55 3.51 9.86 -20.05
N ASN A 56 3.28 9.60 -21.34
CA ASN A 56 3.69 8.37 -22.00
C ASN A 56 5.22 8.19 -22.03
N ASN A 57 5.97 9.27 -22.28
CA ASN A 57 7.42 9.24 -22.32
C ASN A 57 8.02 8.93 -20.94
N GLU A 58 7.53 9.60 -19.89
CA GLU A 58 8.00 9.37 -18.52
C GLU A 58 7.58 8.00 -17.99
N THR A 59 6.36 7.52 -18.30
CA THR A 59 5.93 6.16 -17.95
C THR A 59 6.84 5.12 -18.58
N LYS A 60 7.18 5.25 -19.88
CA LYS A 60 8.13 4.36 -20.56
C LYS A 60 9.54 4.40 -19.98
N ALA A 61 9.95 5.57 -19.44
CA ALA A 61 11.22 5.74 -18.74
C ALA A 61 11.19 5.21 -17.29
N GLY A 62 10.03 4.77 -16.78
CA GLY A 62 9.85 4.33 -15.40
C GLY A 62 9.69 5.48 -14.38
N ASN A 63 9.57 6.72 -14.85
CA ASN A 63 9.45 7.93 -14.02
C ASN A 63 7.99 8.23 -13.67
N LEU A 64 7.29 7.27 -13.08
CA LEU A 64 5.84 7.31 -12.87
C LEU A 64 5.36 8.52 -12.04
N LEU A 65 6.13 8.96 -11.04
CA LEU A 65 5.81 10.16 -10.25
C LEU A 65 5.88 11.44 -11.10
N GLN A 66 6.82 11.53 -12.04
CA GLN A 66 6.92 12.66 -12.96
C GLN A 66 5.77 12.63 -13.98
N ALA A 67 5.46 11.45 -14.52
CA ALA A 67 4.32 11.25 -15.40
C ALA A 67 3.01 11.68 -14.72
N ALA A 68 2.79 11.25 -13.48
CA ALA A 68 1.63 11.62 -12.68
C ALA A 68 1.54 13.14 -12.46
N SER A 69 2.67 13.80 -12.20
CA SER A 69 2.72 15.26 -12.02
C SER A 69 2.32 16.00 -13.30
N TYR A 70 2.79 15.55 -14.47
CA TYR A 70 2.42 16.18 -15.75
C TYR A 70 0.93 16.07 -16.08
N GLY A 71 0.28 14.97 -15.73
CA GLY A 71 -1.15 14.80 -16.02
C GLY A 71 -2.06 15.37 -14.94
N TYR A 72 -1.80 15.03 -13.69
CA TYR A 72 -2.74 15.28 -12.59
C TYR A 72 -2.78 16.76 -12.18
N GLU A 73 -1.67 17.49 -12.28
CA GLU A 73 -1.62 18.93 -11.96
C GLU A 73 -2.39 19.77 -12.99
N GLU A 74 -2.55 19.26 -14.20
CA GLU A 74 -3.33 19.92 -15.26
C GLU A 74 -4.84 19.83 -15.00
N LEU A 75 -5.31 18.81 -14.29
CA LEU A 75 -6.73 18.60 -14.04
C LEU A 75 -7.30 19.66 -13.09
N THR A 76 -8.50 20.15 -13.41
CA THR A 76 -9.35 20.92 -12.48
C THR A 76 -9.80 20.03 -11.31
N ASN A 77 -10.31 20.64 -10.23
CA ASN A 77 -10.78 19.87 -9.08
C ASN A 77 -11.92 18.89 -9.45
N ASP A 78 -12.85 19.30 -10.30
CA ASP A 78 -13.95 18.43 -10.74
C ASP A 78 -13.44 17.25 -11.59
N GLU A 79 -12.47 17.50 -12.48
CA GLU A 79 -11.82 16.43 -13.25
C GLU A 79 -11.05 15.48 -12.34
N LYS A 80 -10.37 15.97 -11.30
CA LYS A 80 -9.67 15.15 -10.31
C LYS A 80 -10.64 14.26 -9.53
N VAL A 81 -11.77 14.82 -9.07
CA VAL A 81 -12.81 14.04 -8.39
C VAL A 81 -13.37 12.95 -9.31
N GLY A 82 -13.75 13.31 -10.54
CA GLY A 82 -14.26 12.34 -11.52
C GLY A 82 -13.23 11.26 -11.88
N PHE A 83 -11.96 11.65 -12.05
CA PHE A 83 -10.87 10.72 -12.30
C PHE A 83 -10.68 9.73 -11.15
N MET A 84 -10.58 10.21 -9.91
CA MET A 84 -10.38 9.35 -8.74
C MET A 84 -11.58 8.42 -8.50
N SER A 85 -12.80 8.94 -8.62
CA SER A 85 -14.04 8.15 -8.47
C SER A 85 -14.08 7.00 -9.48
N LYS A 86 -13.91 7.31 -10.77
CA LYS A 86 -13.94 6.31 -11.84
C LYS A 86 -12.81 5.28 -11.74
N THR A 87 -11.64 5.70 -11.24
CA THR A 87 -10.43 4.87 -11.23
C THR A 87 -10.36 3.96 -10.00
N TYR A 88 -10.90 4.38 -8.86
CA TYR A 88 -10.69 3.70 -7.57
C TYR A 88 -11.95 3.39 -6.76
N ILE A 89 -13.13 3.91 -7.15
CA ILE A 89 -14.37 3.77 -6.36
C ILE A 89 -15.46 3.07 -7.18
N GLU A 90 -15.80 3.59 -8.36
CA GLU A 90 -16.96 3.15 -9.12
C GLU A 90 -16.77 1.76 -9.73
N GLY A 91 -17.68 0.83 -9.38
CA GLY A 91 -17.73 -0.50 -9.98
C GLY A 91 -16.71 -1.49 -9.43
N PHE A 92 -16.02 -1.16 -8.34
CA PHE A 92 -15.06 -2.04 -7.69
C PHE A 92 -15.61 -2.59 -6.37
N GLU A 93 -15.40 -3.89 -6.15
CA GLU A 93 -15.79 -4.57 -4.91
C GLU A 93 -14.65 -5.43 -4.37
N PRO A 94 -14.62 -5.72 -3.05
CA PRO A 94 -13.57 -6.54 -2.46
C PRO A 94 -13.54 -7.95 -3.05
N HIS A 95 -12.43 -8.31 -3.70
CA HIS A 95 -12.16 -9.68 -4.15
C HIS A 95 -11.95 -10.62 -2.93
N PRO A 96 -12.19 -11.95 -3.03
CA PRO A 96 -11.91 -12.94 -1.97
C PRO A 96 -10.55 -12.85 -1.27
N ILE A 97 -9.53 -12.24 -1.90
CA ILE A 97 -8.24 -12.01 -1.26
C ILE A 97 -8.32 -10.98 -0.11
N HIS A 98 -9.19 -9.98 -0.20
CA HIS A 98 -9.45 -9.03 0.88
C HIS A 98 -10.09 -9.73 2.08
N ASN A 99 -10.99 -10.68 1.82
CA ASN A 99 -11.58 -11.51 2.87
C ASN A 99 -10.54 -12.39 3.56
N ALA A 100 -9.62 -13.00 2.79
CA ALA A 100 -8.52 -13.78 3.35
C ALA A 100 -7.59 -12.89 4.20
N LEU A 101 -7.26 -11.69 3.72
CA LEU A 101 -6.46 -10.69 4.43
C LEU A 101 -7.09 -10.31 5.79
N VAL A 102 -8.39 -9.98 5.81
CA VAL A 102 -9.11 -9.60 7.03
C VAL A 102 -9.24 -10.77 8.01
N SER A 103 -9.16 -12.01 7.51
CA SER A 103 -9.19 -13.25 8.27
C SER A 103 -7.86 -13.63 8.92
N LEU A 104 -6.75 -12.95 8.63
CA LEU A 104 -5.43 -13.28 9.20
C LEU A 104 -5.31 -13.04 10.72
N GLY A 105 -6.24 -12.30 11.31
CA GLY A 105 -6.24 -11.95 12.75
C GLY A 105 -6.08 -10.46 13.02
N PRO A 106 -5.02 -9.80 12.53
CA PRO A 106 -4.79 -8.38 12.80
C PRO A 106 -5.96 -7.46 12.45
N THR A 107 -6.08 -6.36 13.18
CA THR A 107 -7.15 -5.37 13.02
C THR A 107 -6.65 -3.97 12.64
N CYS A 108 -5.35 -3.82 12.53
CA CYS A 108 -4.66 -2.59 12.17
C CYS A 108 -4.15 -2.72 10.75
N PHE A 109 -4.54 -1.80 9.89
CA PHE A 109 -4.12 -1.78 8.49
C PHE A 109 -3.43 -0.45 8.17
N ILE A 110 -2.40 -0.51 7.36
CA ILE A 110 -1.80 0.63 6.67
C ILE A 110 -1.87 0.34 5.18
N THR A 111 -2.29 1.31 4.38
CA THR A 111 -2.29 1.17 2.91
C THR A 111 -1.99 2.51 2.25
N THR A 112 -1.20 2.50 1.17
CA THR A 112 -1.01 3.68 0.31
C THR A 112 -2.00 3.72 -0.84
N ASN A 113 -2.95 2.78 -0.89
CA ASN A 113 -3.98 2.71 -1.91
C ASN A 113 -5.12 3.71 -1.62
N TYR A 114 -5.71 4.25 -2.67
CA TYR A 114 -6.77 5.25 -2.56
C TYR A 114 -8.18 4.65 -2.43
N ASP A 115 -8.37 3.38 -2.83
CA ASP A 115 -9.65 2.66 -2.82
C ASP A 115 -10.15 2.31 -1.42
N HIS A 116 -11.41 1.83 -1.31
CA HIS A 116 -12.06 1.49 -0.03
C HIS A 116 -12.19 -0.02 0.24
N LEU A 117 -11.44 -0.86 -0.50
CA LEU A 117 -11.72 -2.29 -0.54
C LEU A 117 -11.38 -3.00 0.78
N ILE A 118 -10.37 -2.51 1.51
CA ILE A 118 -10.00 -3.07 2.83
C ILE A 118 -11.08 -2.71 3.85
N GLU A 119 -11.51 -1.46 3.86
CA GLU A 119 -12.54 -0.90 4.74
C GLU A 119 -13.85 -1.67 4.56
N GLU A 120 -14.25 -1.88 3.31
CA GLU A 120 -15.45 -2.61 2.97
C GLU A 120 -15.32 -4.10 3.32
N ALA A 121 -14.19 -4.74 3.06
CA ALA A 121 -13.97 -6.13 3.48
C ALA A 121 -14.03 -6.29 5.00
N VAL A 122 -13.45 -5.35 5.75
CA VAL A 122 -13.54 -5.32 7.22
C VAL A 122 -14.99 -5.20 7.67
N TYR A 123 -15.76 -4.27 7.09
CA TYR A 123 -17.17 -4.10 7.41
C TYR A 123 -17.99 -5.36 7.08
N ARG A 124 -17.88 -5.88 5.85
CA ARG A 124 -18.59 -7.10 5.41
C ARG A 124 -18.28 -8.31 6.30
N LYS A 125 -17.03 -8.45 6.76
CA LYS A 125 -16.60 -9.60 7.58
C LYS A 125 -16.95 -9.44 9.06
N ARG A 126 -16.84 -8.24 9.63
CA ARG A 126 -16.90 -8.00 11.09
C ARG A 126 -18.18 -7.27 11.54
N GLY A 127 -18.97 -6.75 10.61
CA GLY A 127 -20.19 -5.97 10.90
C GLY A 127 -19.92 -4.59 11.49
N LYS A 128 -18.65 -4.13 11.52
CA LYS A 128 -18.25 -2.84 12.07
C LYS A 128 -17.13 -2.22 11.24
N SER A 129 -17.31 -0.96 10.86
CA SER A 129 -16.30 -0.21 10.11
C SER A 129 -15.08 0.09 10.99
N PRO A 130 -13.86 0.01 10.43
CA PRO A 130 -12.66 0.44 11.14
C PRO A 130 -12.63 1.96 11.30
N THR A 131 -11.80 2.46 12.22
CA THR A 131 -11.47 3.89 12.26
C THR A 131 -10.60 4.22 11.06
N ILE A 132 -11.05 5.12 10.19
CA ILE A 132 -10.26 5.61 9.07
C ILE A 132 -9.41 6.78 9.55
N CYS A 133 -8.11 6.73 9.26
CA CYS A 133 -7.17 7.80 9.54
C CYS A 133 -6.52 8.21 8.22
N LEU A 134 -6.74 9.45 7.78
CA LEU A 134 -6.09 10.01 6.60
C LEU A 134 -4.90 10.88 7.02
N ASN A 135 -4.19 11.42 6.03
CA ASN A 135 -2.98 12.22 6.22
C ASN A 135 -3.21 13.63 6.79
N ASN A 136 -4.44 14.11 6.83
CA ASN A 136 -4.83 15.37 7.47
C ASN A 136 -5.56 15.17 8.82
N ASP A 137 -5.74 13.92 9.28
CA ASP A 137 -6.48 13.59 10.50
C ASP A 137 -5.60 13.55 11.77
N VAL A 138 -4.90 14.64 12.10
CA VAL A 138 -3.95 14.71 13.23
C VAL A 138 -4.52 14.19 14.57
N PRO A 139 -5.78 14.49 14.96
CA PRO A 139 -6.35 13.94 16.20
C PRO A 139 -6.53 12.41 16.17
N VAL A 140 -6.76 11.82 14.99
CA VAL A 140 -6.88 10.37 14.81
C VAL A 140 -5.49 9.73 14.85
N MET A 141 -4.50 10.35 14.21
CA MET A 141 -3.10 9.95 14.26
C MET A 141 -2.61 9.76 15.70
N GLY A 142 -2.86 10.75 16.57
CA GLY A 142 -2.51 10.70 17.99
C GLY A 142 -3.19 9.56 18.78
N ARG A 143 -4.29 9.00 18.27
CA ARG A 143 -4.95 7.81 18.87
C ARG A 143 -4.38 6.51 18.32
N ILE A 144 -4.07 6.43 17.02
CA ILE A 144 -3.61 5.17 16.40
C ILE A 144 -2.17 4.82 16.77
N ILE A 145 -1.31 5.80 17.07
CA ILE A 145 0.08 5.56 17.50
C ILE A 145 0.22 4.91 18.88
N ARG A 146 -0.83 4.93 19.72
CA ARG A 146 -0.79 4.33 21.06
C ARG A 146 -0.60 2.82 20.94
N ALA A 147 0.23 2.20 21.78
CA ALA A 147 0.62 0.79 21.65
C ALA A 147 -0.56 -0.22 21.70
N ASP A 148 -1.64 0.13 22.39
CA ASP A 148 -2.85 -0.67 22.56
C ASP A 148 -3.92 -0.41 21.49
N SER A 149 -3.72 0.57 20.60
CA SER A 149 -4.68 0.93 19.56
C SER A 149 -4.87 -0.18 18.53
N ARG A 150 -6.12 -0.35 18.10
CA ARG A 150 -6.65 -1.45 17.26
C ARG A 150 -7.80 -0.94 16.37
N ASN A 151 -8.22 -1.76 15.41
CA ASN A 151 -9.39 -1.52 14.55
C ASN A 151 -9.31 -0.20 13.77
N PHE A 152 -8.21 0.01 13.05
CA PHE A 152 -8.02 1.19 12.20
C PHE A 152 -7.47 0.82 10.82
N VAL A 153 -7.73 1.70 9.85
CA VAL A 153 -7.08 1.74 8.54
C VAL A 153 -6.43 3.11 8.41
N PHE A 154 -5.11 3.14 8.30
CA PHE A 154 -4.34 4.37 8.10
C PHE A 154 -3.90 4.49 6.64
N LYS A 155 -4.24 5.61 6.01
CA LYS A 155 -4.00 5.89 4.59
C LYS A 155 -3.15 7.15 4.45
N PRO A 156 -1.81 7.05 4.54
CA PRO A 156 -0.93 8.20 4.48
C PRO A 156 -0.97 8.94 3.12
N HIS A 157 -1.44 8.29 2.04
CA HIS A 157 -1.57 8.91 0.71
C HIS A 157 -2.99 9.42 0.43
N GLY A 158 -3.85 9.42 1.45
CA GLY A 158 -5.22 9.88 1.34
C GLY A 158 -6.18 8.86 0.77
N ASP A 159 -7.30 9.37 0.28
CA ASP A 159 -8.47 8.59 -0.07
C ASP A 159 -9.12 9.12 -1.36
N ALA A 160 -9.52 8.22 -2.27
CA ALA A 160 -10.11 8.61 -3.54
C ALA A 160 -11.41 9.44 -3.37
N GLY A 161 -12.14 9.26 -2.27
CA GLY A 161 -13.34 9.99 -1.93
C GLY A 161 -13.08 11.35 -1.26
N LYS A 162 -11.83 11.67 -0.93
CA LYS A 162 -11.41 12.96 -0.34
C LYS A 162 -10.21 13.53 -1.08
N ILE A 163 -10.49 14.24 -2.18
CA ILE A 163 -9.48 14.64 -3.17
C ILE A 163 -8.36 15.51 -2.60
N ASP A 164 -8.66 16.31 -1.57
CA ASP A 164 -7.74 17.17 -0.84
C ASP A 164 -6.68 16.39 -0.05
N THR A 165 -6.90 15.10 0.18
CA THR A 165 -5.95 14.21 0.87
C THR A 165 -5.04 13.44 -0.08
N VAL A 166 -5.33 13.42 -1.39
CA VAL A 166 -4.66 12.51 -2.33
C VAL A 166 -3.21 12.92 -2.54
N VAL A 167 -2.26 12.02 -2.26
CA VAL A 167 -0.83 12.20 -2.57
C VAL A 167 -0.49 11.43 -3.83
N MET A 168 -0.16 12.14 -4.93
CA MET A 168 0.09 11.53 -6.25
C MET A 168 1.16 12.24 -7.07
N THR A 169 1.33 13.55 -6.88
CA THR A 169 2.25 14.40 -7.66
C THR A 169 3.49 14.75 -6.85
N ARG A 170 4.54 15.26 -7.52
CA ARG A 170 5.74 15.75 -6.82
C ARG A 170 5.43 16.84 -5.81
N SER A 171 4.47 17.72 -6.11
CA SER A 171 4.02 18.76 -5.17
C SER A 171 3.41 18.13 -3.92
N HIS A 172 2.55 17.11 -4.05
CA HIS A 172 1.98 16.42 -2.89
C HIS A 172 3.03 15.66 -2.07
N TYR A 173 4.00 15.01 -2.72
CA TYR A 173 5.10 14.35 -2.01
C TYR A 173 5.97 15.35 -1.23
N ARG A 174 6.10 16.61 -1.68
CA ARG A 174 6.77 17.65 -0.89
C ARG A 174 6.02 17.98 0.40
N GLU A 175 4.69 17.86 0.43
CA GLU A 175 3.89 18.07 1.65
C GLU A 175 4.11 16.97 2.70
N LEU A 176 4.67 15.82 2.32
CA LEU A 176 5.08 14.77 3.26
C LEU A 176 6.45 15.03 3.89
N MET A 177 7.26 15.91 3.29
CA MET A 177 8.59 16.26 3.80
C MET A 177 8.51 17.14 5.05
N PRO A 178 9.60 17.28 5.84
CA PRO A 178 9.60 18.16 7.01
C PRO A 178 9.07 19.56 6.68
N HIS A 179 8.20 20.07 7.55
CA HIS A 179 7.46 21.33 7.41
C HIS A 179 6.31 21.36 6.39
N GLY A 180 6.05 20.26 5.67
CA GLY A 180 4.86 20.12 4.82
C GLY A 180 3.59 19.81 5.63
N GLU A 181 2.43 20.05 5.02
CA GLU A 181 1.11 19.89 5.66
C GLU A 181 0.85 18.45 6.14
N PHE A 182 1.28 17.46 5.34
CA PHE A 182 1.04 16.04 5.59
C PHE A 182 2.20 15.36 6.32
N HIS A 183 3.20 16.10 6.78
CA HIS A 183 4.37 15.54 7.45
C HIS A 183 4.01 14.70 8.68
N ALA A 184 2.94 15.05 9.40
CA ALA A 184 2.44 14.28 10.53
C ALA A 184 2.06 12.83 10.16
N ALA A 185 1.63 12.59 8.91
CA ALA A 185 1.34 11.25 8.41
C ALA A 185 2.61 10.39 8.31
N VAL A 186 3.72 10.99 7.88
CA VAL A 186 5.03 10.31 7.79
C VAL A 186 5.56 9.95 9.18
N GLU A 187 5.47 10.88 10.15
CA GLU A 187 5.89 10.58 11.54
C GLU A 187 4.99 9.52 12.18
N THR A 188 3.68 9.56 11.92
CA THR A 188 2.74 8.53 12.36
C THR A 188 3.11 7.16 11.78
N LEU A 189 3.37 7.10 10.47
CA LEU A 189 3.82 5.89 9.80
C LEU A 189 5.12 5.36 10.44
N ARG A 190 6.11 6.23 10.60
CA ARG A 190 7.39 5.90 11.23
C ARG A 190 7.19 5.31 12.63
N ILE A 191 6.38 5.94 13.50
CA ILE A 191 6.11 5.44 14.86
C ILE A 191 5.45 4.07 14.84
N LEU A 192 4.45 3.85 13.97
CA LEU A 192 3.77 2.56 13.85
C LEU A 192 4.74 1.46 13.41
N LEU A 193 5.56 1.74 12.40
CA LEU A 193 6.57 0.79 11.93
C LEU A 193 7.67 0.54 12.99
N MET A 194 7.99 1.52 13.84
CA MET A 194 8.92 1.45 14.99
C MET A 194 8.44 0.64 16.17
N THR A 195 7.14 0.62 16.41
CA THR A 195 6.59 0.13 17.67
C THR A 195 5.72 -1.12 17.51
N ARG A 196 5.37 -1.49 16.27
CA ARG A 196 4.49 -2.62 15.97
C ARG A 196 5.20 -3.66 15.10
N PRO A 197 4.91 -4.95 15.28
CA PRO A 197 5.19 -5.95 14.24
C PRO A 197 4.42 -5.60 12.96
N VAL A 198 5.03 -5.79 11.79
CA VAL A 198 4.42 -5.44 10.50
C VAL A 198 4.53 -6.59 9.53
N VAL A 199 3.43 -6.87 8.83
CA VAL A 199 3.40 -7.84 7.72
C VAL A 199 3.02 -7.11 6.43
N TYR A 200 3.95 -7.05 5.47
CA TYR A 200 3.77 -6.44 4.16
C TYR A 200 3.15 -7.44 3.18
N ILE A 201 2.08 -7.06 2.49
CA ILE A 201 1.33 -7.93 1.57
C ILE A 201 0.91 -7.14 0.32
N GLY A 202 1.18 -7.69 -0.88
CA GLY A 202 0.85 -7.03 -2.16
C GLY A 202 1.58 -5.70 -2.36
N PHE A 203 2.71 -5.53 -1.68
CA PHE A 203 3.49 -4.30 -1.70
C PHE A 203 4.67 -4.42 -2.67
N GLY A 204 4.75 -3.51 -3.63
CA GLY A 204 5.94 -3.33 -4.45
C GLY A 204 6.89 -2.34 -3.77
N PHE A 205 8.12 -2.76 -3.45
CA PHE A 205 9.15 -1.93 -2.80
C PHE A 205 9.67 -0.75 -3.65
N ARG A 206 8.92 -0.33 -4.67
CA ARG A 206 9.26 0.77 -5.60
C ARG A 206 8.57 2.09 -5.22
N ASP A 207 7.70 2.08 -4.21
CA ASP A 207 7.06 3.30 -3.70
C ASP A 207 8.13 4.23 -3.08
N PRO A 208 8.27 5.49 -3.54
CA PRO A 208 9.27 6.43 -3.02
C PRO A 208 9.09 6.76 -1.52
N ASP A 209 7.86 6.77 -1.01
CA ASP A 209 7.60 7.07 0.41
C ASP A 209 7.97 5.90 1.29
N PHE A 210 7.71 4.66 0.82
CA PHE A 210 8.25 3.50 1.51
C PHE A 210 9.77 3.48 1.45
N ALA A 211 10.41 3.88 0.35
CA ALA A 211 11.87 3.99 0.32
C ALA A 211 12.38 5.01 1.35
N TYR A 212 11.76 6.19 1.43
CA TYR A 212 12.12 7.22 2.41
C TYR A 212 11.93 6.75 3.86
N VAL A 213 10.75 6.21 4.18
CA VAL A 213 10.45 5.69 5.52
C VAL A 213 11.31 4.47 5.83
N ARG A 214 11.51 3.55 4.88
CA ARG A 214 12.42 2.41 5.03
C ARG A 214 13.84 2.87 5.28
N ASP A 215 14.34 3.89 4.57
CA ASP A 215 15.71 4.36 4.76
C ASP A 215 15.89 5.00 6.15
N ILE A 216 14.86 5.72 6.65
CA ILE A 216 14.82 6.18 8.05
C ILE A 216 14.83 5.00 9.02
N LEU A 217 14.00 3.99 8.77
CA LEU A 217 13.87 2.80 9.60
C LEU A 217 15.14 1.93 9.60
N GLY A 218 15.73 1.65 8.43
CA GLY A 218 16.94 0.86 8.26
C GLY A 218 18.13 1.47 9.01
N ASN A 219 18.25 2.80 8.99
CA ASN A 219 19.24 3.52 9.79
C ASN A 219 19.01 3.38 11.30
N LEU A 220 17.76 3.32 11.74
CA LEU A 220 17.39 3.15 13.15
C LEU A 220 17.54 1.70 13.63
N TYR A 221 17.34 0.73 12.75
CA TYR A 221 17.27 -0.67 13.15
C TYR A 221 18.58 -1.41 13.11
N GLN A 222 19.54 -1.05 12.24
CA GLN A 222 20.84 -1.75 12.14
C GLN A 222 20.72 -3.30 12.15
N GLY A 223 19.62 -3.86 11.62
CA GLY A 223 19.33 -5.30 11.62
C GLY A 223 18.67 -5.89 12.88
N ALA A 224 18.20 -5.08 13.83
CA ALA A 224 17.63 -5.52 15.12
C ALA A 224 16.10 -5.74 15.11
N THR A 225 15.39 -5.47 14.03
CA THR A 225 13.93 -5.66 13.95
C THR A 225 13.54 -7.10 13.66
N SER A 226 13.37 -7.90 14.71
CA SER A 226 13.00 -9.32 14.59
C SER A 226 11.52 -9.59 14.25
N ALA A 227 10.74 -8.57 13.86
CA ALA A 227 9.27 -8.65 13.83
C ALA A 227 8.61 -8.14 12.53
N HIS A 228 9.39 -7.81 11.49
CA HIS A 228 8.85 -7.43 10.18
C HIS A 228 8.90 -8.59 9.20
N TYR A 229 7.80 -8.81 8.49
CA TYR A 229 7.65 -9.89 7.52
C TYR A 229 7.08 -9.33 6.21
N ALA A 230 7.47 -9.90 5.08
CA ALA A 230 6.87 -9.57 3.78
C ALA A 230 6.50 -10.84 3.03
N ILE A 231 5.30 -10.89 2.44
CA ILE A 231 4.87 -11.97 1.57
C ILE A 231 5.03 -11.51 0.12
N MET A 232 5.91 -12.16 -0.63
CA MET A 232 6.35 -11.71 -1.95
C MET A 232 6.38 -12.85 -2.97
N ALA A 233 6.16 -12.52 -4.24
CA ALA A 233 6.26 -13.46 -5.35
C ALA A 233 7.72 -13.75 -5.71
N ASP A 234 8.04 -15.03 -5.93
CA ASP A 234 9.24 -15.51 -6.65
C ASP A 234 10.57 -14.91 -6.18
N VAL A 235 10.72 -14.67 -4.87
CA VAL A 235 11.91 -14.06 -4.29
C VAL A 235 13.02 -15.10 -4.15
N PRO A 236 14.19 -14.94 -4.81
CA PRO A 236 15.29 -15.86 -4.66
C PRO A 236 15.90 -15.84 -3.25
N PRO A 237 16.46 -16.96 -2.75
CA PRO A 237 17.02 -17.04 -1.39
C PRO A 237 18.10 -15.99 -1.06
N HIS A 238 18.88 -15.56 -2.07
CA HIS A 238 19.90 -14.54 -1.88
C HIS A 238 19.30 -13.14 -1.68
N VAL A 239 18.17 -12.85 -2.33
CA VAL A 239 17.39 -11.61 -2.14
C VAL A 239 16.72 -11.63 -0.77
N GLU A 240 16.13 -12.74 -0.35
CA GLU A 240 15.60 -12.92 1.02
C GLU A 240 16.68 -12.60 2.06
N LYS A 241 17.88 -13.17 1.90
CA LYS A 241 19.00 -12.94 2.83
C LYS A 241 19.44 -11.47 2.84
N PHE A 242 19.38 -10.78 1.69
CA PHE A 242 19.69 -9.36 1.58
C PHE A 242 18.72 -8.52 2.41
N TRP A 243 17.41 -8.65 2.18
CA TRP A 243 16.38 -7.92 2.94
C TRP A 243 16.43 -8.19 4.43
N ARG A 244 16.65 -9.45 4.82
CA ARG A 244 16.80 -9.79 6.24
C ARG A 244 18.01 -9.11 6.87
N LYS A 245 19.13 -9.01 6.15
CA LYS A 245 20.38 -8.44 6.67
C LYS A 245 20.33 -6.91 6.73
N HIS A 246 19.77 -6.26 5.71
CA HIS A 246 19.83 -4.81 5.55
C HIS A 246 18.62 -4.09 6.14
N ASP A 247 17.44 -4.69 6.06
CA ASP A 247 16.17 -4.06 6.45
C ASP A 247 15.51 -4.75 7.65
N GLY A 248 16.03 -5.91 8.08
CA GLY A 248 15.40 -6.72 9.12
C GLY A 248 14.08 -7.36 8.69
N ILE A 249 13.80 -7.41 7.39
CA ILE A 249 12.53 -7.95 6.86
C ILE A 249 12.68 -9.43 6.52
N HIS A 250 11.85 -10.26 7.14
CA HIS A 250 11.76 -11.69 6.84
C HIS A 250 10.82 -11.93 5.66
N ILE A 251 11.34 -12.39 4.52
CA ILE A 251 10.51 -12.67 3.34
C ILE A 251 9.96 -14.10 3.40
N ILE A 252 8.65 -14.23 3.15
CA ILE A 252 7.97 -15.47 2.80
C ILE A 252 7.69 -15.39 1.30
N SER A 253 8.44 -16.17 0.52
CA SER A 253 8.22 -16.26 -0.92
C SER A 253 7.09 -17.22 -1.25
N TYR A 254 6.28 -16.89 -2.24
CA TYR A 254 5.34 -17.80 -2.88
C TYR A 254 5.59 -17.85 -4.39
N GLU A 255 5.23 -18.94 -5.03
CA GLU A 255 5.45 -19.13 -6.48
C GLU A 255 4.29 -18.56 -7.29
N THR A 256 4.59 -17.78 -8.33
CA THR A 256 3.59 -17.40 -9.34
C THR A 256 3.54 -18.42 -10.47
N THR A 257 2.41 -18.43 -11.18
CA THR A 257 2.28 -19.21 -12.43
C THR A 257 2.01 -18.26 -13.58
N LEU A 258 2.44 -18.59 -14.80
CA LEU A 258 2.13 -17.78 -15.97
C LEU A 258 0.74 -18.14 -16.51
N ASN A 259 -0.03 -17.14 -16.94
CA ASN A 259 -1.24 -17.36 -17.71
C ASN A 259 -0.93 -17.53 -19.22
N ALA A 260 -1.96 -17.82 -20.01
CA ALA A 260 -1.84 -18.05 -21.45
C ALA A 260 -1.28 -16.85 -22.26
N ILE A 261 -1.31 -15.64 -21.69
CA ILE A 261 -0.78 -14.40 -22.28
C ILE A 261 0.54 -13.96 -21.63
N GLY A 262 1.17 -14.83 -20.82
CA GLY A 262 2.47 -14.58 -20.21
C GLY A 262 2.47 -13.65 -19.00
N SER A 263 1.30 -13.28 -18.45
CA SER A 263 1.22 -12.50 -17.21
C SER A 263 1.19 -13.41 -15.98
N GLU A 264 1.79 -12.96 -14.89
CA GLU A 264 1.85 -13.69 -13.63
C GLU A 264 0.45 -13.84 -13.00
N ARG A 265 0.18 -15.03 -12.48
CA ARG A 265 -0.97 -15.40 -11.67
C ARG A 265 -0.51 -15.64 -10.25
N HIS A 266 -1.07 -14.86 -9.35
CA HIS A 266 -0.77 -14.90 -7.92
C HIS A 266 -1.72 -15.82 -7.14
N SER A 267 -2.33 -16.83 -7.77
CA SER A 267 -3.28 -17.75 -7.10
C SER A 267 -2.73 -18.35 -5.81
N SER A 268 -1.44 -18.69 -5.79
CA SER A 268 -0.73 -19.21 -4.62
C SER A 268 -0.75 -18.25 -3.42
N LEU A 269 -0.79 -16.93 -3.64
CA LEU A 269 -0.93 -15.95 -2.57
C LEU A 269 -2.27 -16.12 -1.83
N LEU A 270 -3.37 -16.29 -2.57
CA LEU A 270 -4.68 -16.47 -1.95
C LEU A 270 -4.73 -17.74 -1.09
N HIS A 271 -4.13 -18.83 -1.56
CA HIS A 271 -4.02 -20.07 -0.79
C HIS A 271 -3.18 -19.85 0.48
N LEU A 272 -2.00 -19.26 0.34
CA LEU A 272 -1.12 -18.95 1.47
C LEU A 272 -1.82 -18.08 2.53
N LEU A 273 -2.58 -17.04 2.12
CA LEU A 273 -3.30 -16.19 3.08
C LEU A 273 -4.43 -16.94 3.79
N LYS A 274 -5.10 -17.88 3.12
CA LYS A 274 -6.10 -18.74 3.77
C LYS A 274 -5.45 -19.66 4.80
N ASP A 275 -4.36 -20.33 4.44
CA ASP A 275 -3.63 -21.25 5.32
C ASP A 275 -2.99 -20.55 6.55
N LEU A 276 -2.72 -19.24 6.43
CA LEU A 276 -2.25 -18.40 7.52
C LEU A 276 -3.38 -17.93 8.45
N GLY A 277 -4.61 -17.87 7.96
CA GLY A 277 -5.80 -17.45 8.71
C GLY A 277 -6.53 -18.59 9.43
N GLU A 278 -6.14 -19.84 9.16
CA GLU A 278 -6.55 -21.05 9.91
C GLU A 278 -5.71 -21.26 11.18
#